data_AF-M2YDW5-F1
#
_entry.id   AF-M2YDW5-F1
#
_cell.length_a   1.000
_cell.length_b   1.000
_cell.length_c   1.000
_cell.angle_alpha   90.00
_cell.angle_beta   90.00
_cell.angle_gamma   90.00
#
_symmetry.space_group_name_H-M   'P 1'
#
loop_
_entity.id
_entity.type
_entity.pdbx_description
1 polymer ?
#
loop_
_entity_poly.entity_id
_entity_poly.type
_entity_poly.pdbx_seq_one_letter_code
_entity_poly.pdbx_strand_id
1 'polypeptide(L)'
;MAEALVAGEHVSTWDLRDAGPDDFPELREIRRTGDQALRNAARTLLFALGGPEALGEDDLSLFRRLIRSKIAVEVPVAMESCEFWYAIPTTDQAAVLDAFGLSGPEPVTMSLGTEIWRQHYLGPGHQRCARVYVSPALDGWTLIFGSPSDDQHPADVTDESSWSTEPREHYLAMLANEKVWRGVLRERCVALSRRFGEAHHYFRSYGDSTTSWCIAENGELVRFYDVSAPEESVGELAAEHGYLLPHEDTPLPKGWADDIEHTDNPLDWQREWVRRYRRLKAELGIPDHCDAETIAEALSVHPGKVGPHTRVEGHGVIALTGCGRRYGHPRTLLRGITYTPAPERPSLLDEDRT
;
A
#
# COMPACT_ATOMS: atom_id res chain seq x y z
N MET A 1 -27.54 12.78 0.43
CA MET A 1 -27.08 12.00 -0.75
C MET A 1 -28.22 11.20 -1.39
N ALA A 2 -28.96 10.38 -0.63
CA ALA A 2 -30.08 9.62 -1.18
C ALA A 2 -31.21 10.49 -1.74
N GLU A 3 -31.54 11.62 -1.10
CA GLU A 3 -32.47 12.61 -1.65
C GLU A 3 -32.01 13.18 -3.01
N ALA A 4 -30.72 13.53 -3.15
CA ALA A 4 -30.12 13.98 -4.40
C ALA A 4 -30.19 12.89 -5.48
N LEU A 5 -29.97 11.62 -5.10
CA LEU A 5 -30.10 10.48 -6.00
C LEU A 5 -31.54 10.32 -6.54
N VAL A 6 -32.53 10.42 -5.64
CA VAL A 6 -33.96 10.32 -5.98
C VAL A 6 -34.41 11.52 -6.83
N ALA A 7 -33.84 12.70 -6.60
CA ALA A 7 -34.07 13.90 -7.39
C ALA A 7 -33.39 13.86 -8.78
N GLY A 8 -32.60 12.83 -9.09
CA GLY A 8 -31.87 12.71 -10.35
C GLY A 8 -30.67 13.65 -10.46
N GLU A 9 -30.20 14.21 -9.34
CA GLU A 9 -29.08 15.12 -9.30
C GLU A 9 -27.75 14.37 -9.46
N HIS A 10 -26.73 15.07 -9.98
CA HIS A 10 -25.39 14.52 -10.12
C HIS A 10 -24.76 14.33 -8.73
N VAL A 11 -24.46 13.08 -8.35
CA VAL A 11 -23.66 12.78 -7.15
C VAL A 11 -22.17 12.78 -7.52
N SER A 12 -21.43 13.77 -7.06
CA SER A 12 -19.99 13.92 -7.31
C SER A 12 -19.14 13.10 -6.34
N THR A 13 -17.85 12.96 -6.64
CA THR A 13 -16.87 12.37 -5.71
C THR A 13 -16.74 13.13 -4.40
N TRP A 14 -17.09 14.43 -4.39
CA TRP A 14 -17.07 15.25 -3.18
C TRP A 14 -18.27 14.95 -2.28
N ASP A 15 -19.44 14.68 -2.84
CA ASP A 15 -20.63 14.24 -2.09
C ASP A 15 -20.42 12.86 -1.43
N LEU A 16 -19.55 12.04 -2.01
CA LEU A 16 -19.13 10.76 -1.43
C LEU A 16 -18.14 10.90 -0.27
N ARG A 17 -17.55 12.08 -0.08
CA ARG A 17 -16.60 12.32 1.01
C ARG A 17 -17.32 12.43 2.37
N ASP A 18 -18.53 12.97 2.35
CA ASP A 18 -19.39 13.15 3.52
C ASP A 18 -20.36 11.97 3.73
N ALA A 19 -20.44 11.08 2.75
CA ALA A 19 -21.21 9.85 2.80
C ALA A 19 -20.53 8.76 3.64
N GLY A 20 -21.32 8.02 4.41
CA GLY A 20 -20.82 7.01 5.34
C GLY A 20 -21.71 5.77 5.46
N PRO A 21 -21.37 4.85 6.38
CA PRO A 21 -22.18 3.67 6.66
C PRO A 21 -23.64 3.97 7.03
N ASP A 22 -23.90 5.16 7.56
CA ASP A 22 -25.24 5.62 7.97
C ASP A 22 -26.19 5.78 6.77
N ASP A 23 -25.67 5.98 5.55
CA ASP A 23 -26.45 6.08 4.32
C ASP A 23 -26.85 4.70 3.75
N PHE A 24 -26.27 3.59 4.23
CA PHE A 24 -26.48 2.26 3.66
C PHE A 24 -27.93 1.76 3.71
N PRO A 25 -28.70 1.95 4.80
CA PRO A 25 -30.09 1.51 4.85
C PRO A 25 -30.95 2.12 3.74
N GLU A 26 -30.80 3.42 3.49
CA GLU A 26 -31.58 4.13 2.47
C GLU A 26 -31.16 3.73 1.05
N LEU A 27 -29.85 3.62 0.79
CA LEU A 27 -29.35 3.13 -0.51
C LEU A 27 -29.80 1.68 -0.79
N ARG A 28 -29.87 0.82 0.22
CA ARG A 28 -30.40 -0.55 0.08
C ARG A 28 -31.89 -0.55 -0.22
N GLU A 29 -32.65 0.35 0.38
CA GLU A 29 -34.08 0.48 0.09
C GLU A 29 -34.31 1.00 -1.34
N ILE A 30 -33.57 2.03 -1.79
CA ILE A 30 -33.61 2.50 -3.18
C ILE A 30 -33.24 1.38 -4.16
N ARG A 31 -32.22 0.58 -3.83
CA ARG A 31 -31.85 -0.60 -4.63
C ARG A 31 -32.98 -1.64 -4.72
N ARG A 32 -33.83 -1.73 -3.71
CA ARG A 32 -34.94 -2.70 -3.66
C ARG A 32 -36.19 -2.21 -4.38
N THR A 33 -36.53 -0.93 -4.26
CA THR A 33 -37.84 -0.38 -4.67
C THR A 33 -37.76 0.62 -5.82
N GLY A 34 -36.60 1.23 -6.06
CA GLY A 34 -36.41 2.21 -7.11
C GLY A 34 -36.57 1.63 -8.51
N ASP A 35 -36.66 2.51 -9.51
CA ASP A 35 -36.62 2.11 -10.91
C ASP A 35 -35.23 1.60 -11.34
N GLN A 36 -35.09 1.14 -12.58
CA GLN A 36 -33.84 0.54 -13.03
C GLN A 36 -32.62 1.48 -12.93
N ALA A 37 -32.80 2.78 -13.14
CA ALA A 37 -31.71 3.76 -13.07
C ALA A 37 -31.29 3.98 -11.61
N LEU A 38 -32.26 4.21 -10.72
CA LEU A 38 -32.02 4.38 -9.29
C LEU A 38 -31.40 3.14 -8.64
N ARG A 39 -31.85 1.93 -9.02
CA ARG A 39 -31.25 0.69 -8.52
C ARG A 39 -29.79 0.53 -8.94
N ASN A 40 -29.47 0.89 -10.18
CA ASN A 40 -28.10 0.84 -10.68
C ASN A 40 -27.21 1.87 -9.98
N ALA A 41 -27.72 3.09 -9.77
CA ALA A 41 -27.00 4.15 -9.07
C ALA A 41 -26.73 3.77 -7.61
N ALA A 42 -27.76 3.32 -6.89
CA ALA A 42 -27.63 2.85 -5.51
C ALA A 42 -26.65 1.67 -5.37
N ARG A 43 -26.65 0.73 -6.33
CA ARG A 43 -25.66 -0.36 -6.36
C ARG A 43 -24.23 0.17 -6.50
N THR A 44 -23.99 1.11 -7.40
CA THR A 44 -22.65 1.70 -7.60
C THR A 44 -22.19 2.44 -6.35
N LEU A 45 -23.10 3.20 -5.72
CA LEU A 45 -22.79 3.95 -4.49
C LEU A 45 -22.50 3.02 -3.30
N LEU A 46 -23.31 1.98 -3.09
CA LEU A 46 -23.04 0.99 -2.05
C LEU A 46 -21.65 0.35 -2.24
N PHE A 47 -21.32 -0.06 -3.47
CA PHE A 47 -20.01 -0.62 -3.76
C PHE A 47 -18.88 0.38 -3.51
N ALA A 48 -19.03 1.64 -3.94
CA ALA A 48 -18.00 2.67 -3.78
C ALA A 48 -17.75 3.07 -2.31
N LEU A 49 -18.80 3.03 -1.47
CA LEU A 49 -18.72 3.47 -0.07
C LEU A 49 -18.33 2.35 0.89
N GLY A 50 -18.80 1.12 0.66
CA GLY A 50 -18.63 0.00 1.60
C GLY A 50 -18.23 -1.32 0.96
N GLY A 51 -17.86 -1.33 -0.32
CA GLY A 51 -17.44 -2.53 -1.03
C GLY A 51 -18.57 -3.54 -1.25
N PRO A 52 -18.22 -4.78 -1.63
CA PRO A 52 -19.17 -5.89 -1.75
C PRO A 52 -20.06 -6.10 -0.50
N GLU A 53 -19.52 -5.84 0.70
CA GLU A 53 -20.23 -6.00 1.98
C GLU A 53 -21.43 -5.05 2.12
N ALA A 54 -21.38 -3.87 1.49
CA ALA A 54 -22.49 -2.93 1.50
C ALA A 54 -23.67 -3.42 0.64
N LEU A 55 -23.41 -4.24 -0.39
CA LEU A 55 -24.45 -4.74 -1.30
C LEU A 55 -25.39 -5.75 -0.62
N GLY A 56 -24.91 -6.52 0.36
CA GLY A 56 -25.67 -7.55 1.06
C GLY A 56 -25.16 -8.97 0.78
N GLU A 57 -25.68 -9.95 1.51
CA GLU A 57 -25.14 -11.32 1.55
C GLU A 57 -25.18 -12.04 0.20
N ASP A 58 -26.24 -11.85 -0.59
CA ASP A 58 -26.38 -12.52 -1.89
C ASP A 58 -25.28 -12.05 -2.86
N ASP A 59 -25.07 -10.74 -3.02
CA ASP A 59 -24.02 -10.19 -3.87
C ASP A 59 -22.63 -10.53 -3.34
N LEU A 60 -22.44 -10.49 -2.02
CA LEU A 60 -21.19 -10.88 -1.40
C LEU A 60 -20.87 -12.36 -1.69
N SER A 61 -21.87 -13.24 -1.71
CA SER A 61 -21.69 -14.65 -2.07
C SER A 61 -21.28 -14.83 -3.54
N LEU A 62 -21.87 -14.04 -4.45
CA LEU A 62 -21.53 -14.04 -5.88
C LEU A 62 -20.13 -13.49 -6.11
N PHE A 63 -19.77 -12.40 -5.42
CA PHE A 63 -18.44 -11.82 -5.43
C PHE A 63 -17.40 -12.84 -4.96
N ARG A 64 -17.61 -13.47 -3.79
CA ARG A 64 -16.74 -14.54 -3.27
C ARG A 64 -16.58 -15.70 -4.25
N ARG A 65 -17.66 -16.10 -4.93
CA ARG A 65 -17.61 -17.14 -5.97
C ARG A 65 -16.77 -16.71 -7.17
N LEU A 66 -16.93 -15.47 -7.63
CA LEU A 66 -16.11 -14.90 -8.70
C LEU A 66 -14.63 -14.90 -8.29
N ILE A 67 -14.31 -14.41 -7.09
CA ILE A 67 -12.93 -14.38 -6.59
C ILE A 67 -12.31 -15.76 -6.54
N ARG A 68 -12.99 -16.77 -5.97
CA ARG A 68 -12.50 -18.16 -5.96
C ARG A 68 -12.23 -18.70 -7.37
N SER A 69 -13.11 -18.39 -8.32
CA SER A 69 -12.92 -18.77 -9.73
C SER A 69 -11.68 -18.10 -10.34
N LYS A 70 -11.44 -16.82 -10.00
CA LYS A 70 -10.30 -16.06 -10.50
C LYS A 70 -8.97 -16.50 -9.87
N ILE A 71 -8.94 -16.78 -8.57
CA ILE A 71 -7.76 -17.31 -7.87
C ILE A 71 -7.28 -18.61 -8.53
N ALA A 72 -8.20 -19.52 -8.90
CA ALA A 72 -7.86 -20.81 -9.48
C ALA A 72 -7.11 -20.75 -10.83
N VAL A 73 -7.18 -19.60 -11.51
CA VAL A 73 -6.53 -19.37 -12.82
C VAL A 73 -5.61 -18.15 -12.79
N GLU A 74 -5.29 -17.66 -11.59
CA GLU A 74 -4.47 -16.46 -11.44
C GLU A 74 -3.03 -16.74 -11.87
N VAL A 75 -2.47 -15.79 -12.62
CA VAL A 75 -1.04 -15.75 -12.91
C VAL A 75 -0.43 -14.75 -11.94
N PRO A 76 0.71 -15.04 -11.28
CA PRO A 76 1.31 -14.13 -10.33
C PRO A 76 1.63 -12.80 -10.99
N VAL A 77 1.28 -11.71 -10.30
CA VAL A 77 1.51 -10.34 -10.77
C VAL A 77 2.48 -9.63 -9.85
N ALA A 78 3.28 -8.75 -10.44
CA ALA A 78 4.11 -7.81 -9.70
C ALA A 78 3.24 -6.96 -8.78
N MET A 79 3.71 -6.77 -7.55
CA MET A 79 3.08 -5.91 -6.56
C MET A 79 3.89 -4.63 -6.44
N GLU A 80 3.22 -3.52 -6.19
CA GLU A 80 3.92 -2.29 -5.84
C GLU A 80 4.55 -2.45 -4.46
N SER A 81 5.86 -2.25 -4.40
CA SER A 81 6.72 -2.30 -3.22
C SER A 81 6.76 -0.99 -2.45
N CYS A 82 5.82 -0.09 -2.73
CA CYS A 82 5.89 1.20 -2.12
C CYS A 82 5.23 1.20 -0.75
N GLU A 83 5.83 2.03 0.10
CA GLU A 83 5.81 2.01 1.55
C GLU A 83 6.44 0.74 2.11
N PHE A 84 5.83 0.17 3.14
CA PHE A 84 6.44 -0.84 3.96
C PHE A 84 5.75 -2.18 3.82
N TRP A 85 6.55 -3.23 3.90
CA TRP A 85 6.07 -4.60 3.92
C TRP A 85 6.96 -5.47 4.79
N TYR A 86 6.37 -6.53 5.33
CA TYR A 86 7.11 -7.61 5.96
C TYR A 86 7.28 -8.78 4.98
N ALA A 87 8.40 -9.49 5.10
CA ALA A 87 8.60 -10.80 4.46
C ALA A 87 8.90 -11.85 5.55
N ILE A 88 8.08 -12.89 5.60
CA ILE A 88 8.17 -13.97 6.59
C ILE A 88 8.36 -15.31 5.85
N PRO A 89 9.38 -16.13 6.18
CA PRO A 89 9.69 -17.37 5.47
C PRO A 89 8.77 -18.51 5.92
N THR A 90 7.50 -18.43 5.56
CA THR A 90 6.49 -19.43 5.89
C THR A 90 5.43 -19.53 4.81
N THR A 91 4.84 -20.72 4.67
CA THR A 91 3.61 -20.96 3.91
C THR A 91 2.37 -21.04 4.81
N ASP A 92 2.54 -20.99 6.13
CA ASP A 92 1.44 -21.02 7.10
C ASP A 92 0.80 -19.64 7.26
N GLN A 93 -0.18 -19.35 6.39
CA GLN A 93 -0.94 -18.11 6.42
C GLN A 93 -1.70 -17.92 7.75
N ALA A 94 -2.18 -19.00 8.39
CA ALA A 94 -2.90 -18.89 9.66
C ALA A 94 -1.97 -18.41 10.78
N ALA A 95 -0.73 -18.90 10.81
CA ALA A 95 0.28 -18.43 11.75
C ALA A 95 0.67 -16.96 11.49
N VAL A 96 0.72 -16.51 10.23
CA VAL A 96 0.95 -15.10 9.89
C VAL A 96 -0.22 -14.24 10.41
N LEU A 97 -1.47 -14.60 10.10
CA LEU A 97 -2.64 -13.86 10.56
C LEU A 97 -2.66 -13.71 12.09
N ASP A 98 -2.37 -14.79 12.81
CA ASP A 98 -2.28 -14.80 14.27
C ASP A 98 -1.13 -13.92 14.79
N ALA A 99 0.07 -14.03 14.22
CA ALA A 99 1.23 -13.22 14.63
C ALA A 99 0.99 -11.71 14.46
N PHE A 100 0.19 -11.33 13.46
CA PHE A 100 -0.18 -9.94 13.17
C PHE A 100 -1.51 -9.48 13.78
N GLY A 101 -2.18 -10.33 14.59
CA GLY A 101 -3.45 -9.98 15.21
C GLY A 101 -4.58 -9.70 14.20
N LEU A 102 -4.46 -10.28 13.01
CA LEU A 102 -5.36 -10.08 11.88
C LEU A 102 -6.57 -11.00 11.98
N SER A 103 -7.71 -10.53 11.49
CA SER A 103 -8.99 -11.24 11.63
C SER A 103 -9.87 -11.08 10.41
N GLY A 104 -10.81 -12.01 10.27
CA GLY A 104 -11.78 -12.01 9.17
C GLY A 104 -11.09 -12.00 7.80
N PRO A 105 -10.13 -12.91 7.54
CA PRO A 105 -9.46 -12.97 6.25
C PRO A 105 -10.50 -13.22 5.15
N GLU A 106 -10.46 -12.37 4.12
CA GLU A 106 -11.27 -12.49 2.92
C GLU A 106 -10.35 -12.83 1.75
N PRO A 107 -10.54 -13.99 1.08
CA PRO A 107 -9.76 -14.35 -0.09
C PRO A 107 -9.82 -13.28 -1.17
N VAL A 108 -8.69 -12.96 -1.75
CA VAL A 108 -8.55 -12.04 -2.89
C VAL A 108 -7.58 -12.62 -3.91
N THR A 109 -7.73 -12.20 -5.18
CA THR A 109 -6.65 -12.37 -6.14
C THR A 109 -5.49 -11.45 -5.74
N MET A 110 -4.27 -11.77 -6.14
CA MET A 110 -3.09 -10.91 -5.91
C MET A 110 -3.33 -9.50 -6.47
N SER A 111 -3.85 -9.38 -7.70
CA SER A 111 -4.16 -8.06 -8.29
C SER A 111 -5.17 -7.27 -7.45
N LEU A 112 -6.20 -7.93 -6.92
CA LEU A 112 -7.21 -7.28 -6.09
C LEU A 112 -6.63 -6.88 -4.72
N GLY A 113 -5.81 -7.75 -4.12
CA GLY A 113 -5.12 -7.45 -2.87
C GLY A 113 -4.20 -6.23 -2.98
N THR A 114 -3.41 -6.17 -4.04
CA THR A 114 -2.54 -5.02 -4.35
C THR A 114 -3.33 -3.73 -4.56
N GLU A 115 -4.46 -3.78 -5.27
CA GLU A 115 -5.29 -2.59 -5.49
C GLU A 115 -5.94 -2.10 -4.19
N ILE A 116 -6.48 -3.00 -3.37
CA ILE A 116 -7.06 -2.64 -2.07
C ILE A 116 -5.99 -2.02 -1.17
N TRP A 117 -4.78 -2.59 -1.16
CA TRP A 117 -3.64 -2.03 -0.44
C TRP A 117 -3.31 -0.62 -0.93
N ARG A 118 -3.11 -0.41 -2.24
CA ARG A 118 -2.77 0.91 -2.82
C ARG A 118 -3.69 2.04 -2.35
N GLN A 119 -4.97 1.75 -2.15
CA GLN A 119 -5.97 2.74 -1.83
C GLN A 119 -6.12 3.07 -0.33
N HIS A 120 -5.30 2.50 0.55
CA HIS A 120 -5.47 2.67 2.01
C HIS A 120 -5.27 4.12 2.50
N TYR A 121 -4.58 4.98 1.74
CA TYR A 121 -4.45 6.42 2.01
C TYR A 121 -5.72 7.24 1.77
N LEU A 122 -6.67 6.70 1.01
CA LEU A 122 -7.85 7.45 0.55
C LEU A 122 -8.93 7.47 1.64
N GLY A 123 -8.64 8.09 2.78
CA GLY A 123 -9.65 8.39 3.79
C GLY A 123 -9.08 8.93 5.12
N PRO A 124 -9.90 9.69 5.87
CA PRO A 124 -9.51 10.19 7.19
C PRO A 124 -9.45 9.05 8.23
N GLY A 125 -8.72 9.28 9.33
CA GLY A 125 -8.69 8.40 10.50
C GLY A 125 -7.99 7.07 10.27
N HIS A 126 -8.56 5.99 10.81
CA HIS A 126 -7.92 4.66 10.86
C HIS A 126 -7.96 3.86 9.55
N GLN A 127 -8.32 4.46 8.41
CA GLN A 127 -8.34 3.74 7.13
C GLN A 127 -6.97 3.16 6.75
N ARG A 128 -5.88 3.88 7.09
CA ARG A 128 -4.51 3.46 6.78
C ARG A 128 -4.06 2.21 7.54
N CYS A 129 -4.57 2.04 8.76
CA CYS A 129 -4.23 0.92 9.63
C CYS A 129 -5.38 -0.07 9.79
N ALA A 130 -6.47 0.04 9.01
CA ALA A 130 -7.65 -0.80 9.17
C ALA A 130 -7.46 -2.21 8.60
N ARG A 131 -6.65 -2.33 7.54
CA ARG A 131 -6.56 -3.51 6.69
C ARG A 131 -5.11 -3.80 6.34
N VAL A 132 -4.83 -5.07 6.15
CA VAL A 132 -3.54 -5.58 5.71
C VAL A 132 -3.79 -6.58 4.59
N TYR A 133 -2.98 -6.52 3.55
CA TYR A 133 -2.92 -7.55 2.52
C TYR A 133 -1.84 -8.56 2.87
N VAL A 134 -2.22 -9.84 2.97
CA VAL A 134 -1.30 -10.96 3.15
C VAL A 134 -1.27 -11.73 1.83
N SER A 135 -0.11 -11.83 1.22
CA SER A 135 0.07 -12.53 -0.06
C SER A 135 -0.15 -14.05 0.08
N PRO A 136 -0.31 -14.79 -1.02
CA PRO A 136 0.06 -16.21 -1.00
C PRO A 136 1.55 -16.36 -0.67
N ALA A 137 2.02 -17.57 -0.40
CA ALA A 137 3.45 -17.78 -0.26
C ALA A 137 4.12 -17.72 -1.64
N LEU A 138 5.13 -16.89 -1.79
CA LEU A 138 5.90 -16.60 -2.98
C LEU A 138 7.33 -17.11 -2.74
N ASP A 139 7.75 -18.13 -3.47
CA ASP A 139 9.08 -18.76 -3.31
C ASP A 139 9.41 -19.12 -1.84
N GLY A 140 8.38 -19.50 -1.07
CA GLY A 140 8.49 -19.86 0.36
C GLY A 140 8.28 -18.71 1.34
N TRP A 141 8.06 -17.48 0.86
CA TRP A 141 7.86 -16.28 1.66
C TRP A 141 6.43 -15.77 1.60
N THR A 142 5.84 -15.46 2.73
CA THR A 142 4.58 -14.70 2.80
C THR A 142 4.91 -13.22 3.00
N LEU A 143 4.38 -12.38 2.11
CA LEU A 143 4.52 -10.92 2.19
C LEU A 143 3.28 -10.31 2.84
N ILE A 144 3.50 -9.28 3.67
CA ILE A 144 2.46 -8.58 4.41
C ILE A 144 2.58 -7.09 4.11
N PHE A 145 1.57 -6.53 3.44
CA PHE A 145 1.50 -5.12 3.07
C PHE A 145 0.48 -4.38 3.94
N GLY A 146 0.95 -3.29 4.58
CA GLY A 146 0.16 -2.45 5.47
C GLY A 146 0.49 -2.54 6.93
N SER A 147 0.14 -1.49 7.67
CA SER A 147 0.56 -1.30 9.07
C SER A 147 -0.40 -2.04 9.97
N PRO A 148 0.04 -3.08 10.68
CA PRO A 148 -0.71 -3.64 11.79
C PRO A 148 -1.01 -2.53 12.80
N SER A 149 -2.19 -2.58 13.41
CA SER A 149 -2.67 -1.57 14.35
C SER A 149 -1.69 -1.30 15.50
N ASP A 150 -1.05 -2.35 16.01
CA ASP A 150 -0.12 -2.26 17.14
C ASP A 150 1.19 -1.55 16.75
N ASP A 151 1.60 -1.69 15.49
CA ASP A 151 2.80 -1.03 14.94
C ASP A 151 2.52 0.45 14.62
N GLN A 152 1.29 0.78 14.20
CA GLN A 152 0.90 2.14 13.83
C GLN A 152 0.61 3.05 15.03
N HIS A 153 0.16 2.49 16.16
CA HIS A 153 -0.28 3.24 17.34
C HIS A 153 0.50 2.87 18.60
N PRO A 154 1.84 3.03 18.61
CA PRO A 154 2.60 2.84 19.83
C PRO A 154 2.22 3.92 20.85
N ALA A 155 2.23 3.56 22.13
CA ALA A 155 1.75 4.44 23.22
C ALA A 155 2.54 5.76 23.33
N ASP A 156 3.80 5.75 22.91
CA ASP A 156 4.72 6.89 23.01
C ASP A 156 4.68 7.81 21.77
N VAL A 157 3.85 7.50 20.77
CA VAL A 157 3.62 8.38 19.62
C VAL A 157 2.62 9.47 19.98
N THR A 158 3.01 10.71 19.68
CA THR A 158 2.12 11.88 19.85
C THR A 158 1.18 12.03 18.65
N ASP A 159 -0.10 12.32 18.91
CA ASP A 159 -1.09 12.52 17.86
C ASP A 159 -0.74 13.75 17.01
N GLU A 160 -0.71 13.62 15.69
CA GLU A 160 -0.41 14.70 14.74
C GLU A 160 -1.30 15.93 14.94
N SER A 161 -2.54 15.73 15.35
CA SER A 161 -3.48 16.83 15.64
C SER A 161 -3.09 17.67 16.86
N SER A 162 -2.20 17.17 17.71
CA SER A 162 -1.66 17.86 18.88
C SER A 162 -0.36 18.61 18.60
N TRP A 163 0.21 18.46 17.40
CA TRP A 163 1.49 19.08 17.06
C TRP A 163 1.34 20.59 16.91
N SER A 164 2.39 21.30 17.31
CA SER A 164 2.51 22.74 17.10
C SER A 164 2.46 23.07 15.60
N THR A 165 1.83 24.18 15.25
CA THR A 165 1.88 24.73 13.88
C THR A 165 3.19 25.46 13.61
N GLU A 166 4.02 25.71 14.65
CA GLU A 166 5.35 26.29 14.48
C GLU A 166 6.27 25.28 13.75
N PRO A 167 6.84 25.63 12.57
CA PRO A 167 7.51 24.67 11.70
C PRO A 167 8.63 23.87 12.37
N ARG A 168 9.41 24.52 13.24
CA ARG A 168 10.51 23.85 13.95
C ARG A 168 10.00 22.85 14.98
N GLU A 169 8.99 23.22 15.76
CA GLU A 169 8.41 22.34 16.79
C GLU A 169 7.67 21.18 16.14
N HIS A 170 6.95 21.45 15.05
CA HIS A 170 6.33 20.43 14.20
C HIS A 170 7.37 19.41 13.70
N TYR A 171 8.47 19.88 13.13
CA TYR A 171 9.53 19.01 12.63
C TYR A 171 10.18 18.17 13.74
N LEU A 172 10.40 18.76 14.93
CA LEU A 172 10.93 18.01 16.07
C LEU A 172 9.97 16.93 16.58
N ALA A 173 8.66 17.19 16.57
CA ALA A 173 7.64 16.21 16.93
C ALA A 173 7.59 15.05 15.92
N MET A 174 7.68 15.36 14.62
CA MET A 174 7.77 14.37 13.55
C MET A 174 8.98 13.44 13.75
N LEU A 175 10.19 14.02 13.92
CA LEU A 175 11.42 13.24 14.17
C LEU A 175 11.33 12.38 15.43
N ALA A 176 10.68 12.88 16.49
CA ALA A 176 10.50 12.13 17.73
C ALA A 176 9.61 10.90 17.50
N ASN A 177 8.49 11.06 16.78
CA ASN A 177 7.61 9.94 16.45
C ASN A 177 8.29 8.93 15.50
N GLU A 178 9.01 9.40 14.48
CA GLU A 178 9.82 8.54 13.59
C GLU A 178 10.79 7.66 14.38
N LYS A 179 11.46 8.23 15.39
CA LYS A 179 12.35 7.47 16.27
C LYS A 179 11.62 6.38 17.06
N VAL A 180 10.40 6.65 17.54
CA VAL A 180 9.56 5.64 18.21
C VAL A 180 9.23 4.51 17.24
N TRP A 181 8.78 4.82 16.02
CA TRP A 181 8.44 3.80 15.01
C TRP A 181 9.64 2.93 14.63
N ARG A 182 10.85 3.52 14.49
CA ARG A 182 12.08 2.72 14.27
C ARG A 182 12.33 1.73 15.42
N GLY A 183 12.06 2.12 16.67
CA GLY A 183 12.12 1.24 17.84
C GLY A 183 11.14 0.06 17.74
N VAL A 184 9.86 0.38 17.52
CA VAL A 184 8.77 -0.61 17.38
C VAL A 184 9.10 -1.62 16.29
N LEU A 185 9.54 -1.15 15.13
CA LEU A 185 9.87 -1.98 13.97
C LEU A 185 11.00 -2.97 14.27
N ARG A 186 12.07 -2.53 14.95
CA ARG A 186 13.16 -3.41 15.36
C ARG A 186 12.67 -4.49 16.33
N GLU A 187 11.89 -4.10 17.34
CA GLU A 187 11.30 -5.03 18.31
C GLU A 187 10.35 -6.03 17.63
N ARG A 188 9.58 -5.55 16.65
CA ARG A 188 8.63 -6.33 15.89
C ARG A 188 9.31 -7.38 15.03
N CYS A 189 10.35 -7.02 14.27
CA CYS A 189 11.15 -8.00 13.51
C CYS A 189 11.78 -9.05 14.43
N VAL A 190 12.34 -8.62 15.56
CA VAL A 190 12.90 -9.53 16.57
C VAL A 190 11.83 -10.49 17.11
N ALA A 191 10.64 -10.00 17.45
CA ALA A 191 9.56 -10.86 17.95
C ALA A 191 9.07 -11.86 16.90
N LEU A 192 8.92 -11.43 15.63
CA LEU A 192 8.49 -12.28 14.53
C LEU A 192 9.54 -13.37 14.21
N SER A 193 10.82 -13.01 14.18
CA SER A 193 11.91 -13.97 13.91
C SER A 193 12.04 -15.06 14.98
N ARG A 194 11.65 -14.81 16.25
CA ARG A 194 11.56 -15.88 17.27
C ARG A 194 10.54 -16.96 16.90
N ARG A 195 9.47 -16.58 16.21
CA ARG A 195 8.38 -17.46 15.83
C ARG A 195 8.63 -18.16 14.51
N PHE A 196 9.19 -17.45 13.54
CA PHE A 196 9.33 -17.91 12.16
C PHE A 196 10.77 -18.25 11.76
N GLY A 197 11.73 -18.14 12.68
CA GLY A 197 13.17 -18.32 12.42
C GLY A 197 13.81 -17.07 11.83
N GLU A 198 13.09 -16.32 11.00
CA GLU A 198 13.57 -15.09 10.38
C GLU A 198 12.39 -14.16 10.07
N ALA A 199 12.63 -12.86 10.09
CA ALA A 199 11.64 -11.86 9.74
C ALA A 199 12.30 -10.62 9.16
N HIS A 200 11.80 -10.17 8.01
CA HIS A 200 12.28 -8.96 7.36
C HIS A 200 11.18 -7.91 7.35
N HIS A 201 11.59 -6.66 7.48
CA HIS A 201 10.78 -5.50 7.20
C HIS A 201 11.53 -4.60 6.23
N TYR A 202 10.80 -4.03 5.28
CA TYR A 202 11.32 -3.17 4.24
C TYR A 202 10.44 -1.93 4.12
N PHE A 203 11.03 -0.81 3.72
CA PHE A 203 10.30 0.42 3.37
C PHE A 203 10.93 1.09 2.15
N ARG A 204 10.09 1.64 1.28
CA ARG A 204 10.46 2.50 0.15
C ARG A 204 9.39 3.57 -0.08
N SER A 205 9.79 4.83 -0.22
CA SER A 205 8.84 5.93 -0.52
C SER A 205 8.51 6.05 -2.01
N TYR A 206 7.33 6.62 -2.31
CA TYR A 206 6.91 6.96 -3.67
C TYR A 206 7.60 8.26 -4.10
N GLY A 207 8.46 8.16 -5.12
CA GLY A 207 8.96 9.35 -5.83
C GLY A 207 10.17 10.04 -5.17
N ASP A 208 10.69 9.52 -4.07
CA ASP A 208 11.98 9.91 -3.52
C ASP A 208 12.86 8.67 -3.25
N SER A 209 14.08 8.89 -2.74
CA SER A 209 15.06 7.84 -2.45
C SER A 209 14.99 7.30 -1.02
N THR A 210 13.93 7.63 -0.26
CA THR A 210 13.77 7.20 1.13
C THR A 210 13.53 5.70 1.17
N THR A 211 14.36 5.00 1.92
CA THR A 211 14.31 3.54 2.05
C THR A 211 14.91 3.09 3.38
N SER A 212 14.38 1.98 3.90
CA SER A 212 14.89 1.34 5.11
C SER A 212 14.67 -0.18 5.06
N TRP A 213 15.45 -0.93 5.83
CA TRP A 213 15.27 -2.36 6.00
C TRP A 213 15.69 -2.81 7.41
N CYS A 214 15.01 -3.84 7.91
CA CYS A 214 15.27 -4.44 9.21
C CYS A 214 15.16 -5.96 9.10
N ILE A 215 16.27 -6.64 9.38
CA ILE A 215 16.43 -8.09 9.28
C ILE A 215 16.70 -8.64 10.67
N ALA A 216 15.90 -9.62 11.09
CA ALA A 216 16.10 -10.33 12.35
C ALA A 216 16.04 -11.84 12.12
N GLU A 217 16.89 -12.57 12.85
CA GLU A 217 17.00 -14.02 12.79
C GLU A 217 16.98 -14.59 14.20
N ASN A 218 16.17 -15.62 14.42
CA ASN A 218 16.06 -16.37 15.68
C ASN A 218 15.89 -15.51 16.93
N GLY A 219 15.25 -14.34 16.80
CA GLY A 219 15.03 -13.41 17.90
C GLY A 219 16.17 -12.43 18.20
N GLU A 220 17.10 -12.29 17.28
CA GLU A 220 18.19 -11.32 17.33
C GLU A 220 18.13 -10.39 16.11
N LEU A 221 18.44 -9.11 16.33
CA LEU A 221 18.52 -8.13 15.25
C LEU A 221 19.84 -8.32 14.50
N VAL A 222 19.77 -8.66 13.22
CA VAL A 222 20.94 -8.87 12.37
C VAL A 222 21.36 -7.58 11.70
N ARG A 223 20.39 -6.89 11.08
CA ARG A 223 20.62 -5.61 10.39
C ARG A 223 19.46 -4.67 10.61
N PHE A 224 19.75 -3.41 10.89
CA PHE A 224 18.80 -2.31 10.79
C PHE A 224 19.45 -1.15 10.03
N TYR A 225 18.79 -0.67 8.99
CA TYR A 225 19.20 0.48 8.20
C TYR A 225 18.02 1.40 7.92
N ASP A 226 18.20 2.70 8.06
CA ASP A 226 17.24 3.73 7.65
C ASP A 226 18.01 4.93 7.10
N VAL A 227 17.70 5.34 5.87
CA VAL A 227 18.40 6.48 5.22
C VAL A 227 18.15 7.81 5.93
N SER A 228 17.06 7.94 6.68
CA SER A 228 16.77 9.15 7.47
C SER A 228 17.62 9.27 8.74
N ALA A 229 18.19 8.15 9.20
CA ALA A 229 19.01 8.07 10.41
C ALA A 229 20.12 7.02 10.25
N PRO A 230 21.04 7.18 9.27
CA PRO A 230 22.07 6.18 8.97
C PRO A 230 22.99 5.90 10.16
N GLU A 231 23.17 6.87 11.07
CA GLU A 231 23.93 6.73 12.32
C GLU A 231 23.28 5.78 13.34
N GLU A 232 21.98 5.49 13.22
CA GLU A 232 21.28 4.48 14.04
C GLU A 232 21.43 3.05 13.47
N SER A 233 22.18 2.89 12.37
CA SER A 233 22.37 1.59 11.72
C SER A 233 23.00 0.55 12.63
N VAL A 234 22.52 -0.69 12.54
CA VAL A 234 23.04 -1.85 13.26
C VAL A 234 23.42 -2.93 12.26
N GLY A 235 24.58 -3.57 12.45
CA GLY A 235 25.05 -4.71 11.66
C GLY A 235 25.40 -4.37 10.21
N GLU A 236 25.75 -5.40 9.44
CA GLU A 236 26.07 -5.35 8.01
C GLU A 236 25.46 -6.58 7.33
N LEU A 237 25.03 -6.46 6.06
CA LEU A 237 24.52 -7.60 5.30
C LEU A 237 25.44 -7.93 4.12
N ALA A 238 25.67 -9.22 3.89
CA ALA A 238 26.35 -9.66 2.67
C ALA A 238 25.62 -9.24 1.39
N ALA A 239 24.30 -9.06 1.45
CA ALA A 239 23.48 -8.53 0.35
C ALA A 239 23.78 -7.06 0.00
N GLU A 240 24.39 -6.31 0.91
CA GLU A 240 24.83 -4.92 0.67
C GLU A 240 26.20 -4.89 -0.04
N HIS A 241 26.95 -6.00 -0.03
CA HIS A 241 28.27 -6.04 -0.66
C HIS A 241 28.19 -5.82 -2.17
N GLY A 242 28.97 -4.86 -2.66
CA GLY A 242 28.97 -4.48 -4.07
C GLY A 242 27.95 -3.39 -4.42
N TYR A 243 27.30 -2.79 -3.42
CA TYR A 243 26.46 -1.60 -3.54
C TYR A 243 26.96 -0.47 -2.64
N LEU A 244 26.54 0.76 -2.95
CA LEU A 244 26.59 1.89 -2.01
C LEU A 244 25.31 1.89 -1.17
N LEU A 245 25.40 2.25 0.10
CA LEU A 245 24.22 2.52 0.92
C LEU A 245 23.57 3.84 0.48
N PRO A 246 22.24 4.00 0.56
CA PRO A 246 21.53 5.20 0.08
C PRO A 246 22.04 6.55 0.59
N HIS A 247 22.63 6.62 1.78
CA HIS A 247 23.17 7.84 2.35
C HIS A 247 24.61 8.14 1.90
N GLU A 248 25.29 7.19 1.26
CA GLU A 248 26.66 7.36 0.80
C GLU A 248 26.70 8.17 -0.50
N ASP A 249 27.56 9.19 -0.52
CA ASP A 249 27.80 9.98 -1.72
C ASP A 249 28.38 9.12 -2.84
N THR A 250 27.93 9.37 -4.06
CA THR A 250 28.56 8.75 -5.23
C THR A 250 29.95 9.38 -5.41
N PRO A 251 31.04 8.59 -5.43
CA PRO A 251 32.42 9.11 -5.48
C PRO A 251 32.82 9.62 -6.87
N LEU A 252 32.06 10.58 -7.41
CA LEU A 252 32.32 11.20 -8.71
C LEU A 252 33.41 12.28 -8.61
N PRO A 253 34.16 12.53 -9.69
CA PRO A 253 35.15 13.60 -9.72
C PRO A 253 34.52 14.96 -9.41
N LYS A 254 35.25 15.81 -8.67
CA LYS A 254 34.79 17.17 -8.39
C LYS A 254 34.55 17.93 -9.69
N GLY A 255 33.40 18.60 -9.77
CA GLY A 255 33.01 19.39 -10.94
C GLY A 255 32.57 18.57 -12.15
N TRP A 256 32.29 17.28 -11.97
CA TRP A 256 31.88 16.40 -13.08
C TRP A 256 30.65 16.88 -13.86
N ALA A 257 29.82 17.75 -13.27
CA ALA A 257 28.60 18.30 -13.86
C ALA A 257 28.66 19.81 -14.14
N ASP A 258 29.78 20.48 -13.84
CA ASP A 258 29.87 21.95 -13.86
C ASP A 258 29.69 22.55 -15.28
N ASP A 259 29.96 21.75 -16.31
CA ASP A 259 29.85 22.11 -17.72
C ASP A 259 28.54 21.65 -18.38
N ILE A 260 27.59 21.10 -17.61
CA ILE A 260 26.26 20.77 -18.13
C ILE A 260 25.46 22.07 -18.24
N GLU A 261 25.12 22.47 -19.47
CA GLU A 261 24.36 23.69 -19.72
C GLU A 261 22.94 23.60 -19.15
N HIS A 262 22.54 24.62 -18.38
CA HIS A 262 21.17 24.83 -17.96
C HIS A 262 20.38 25.45 -19.12
N THR A 263 19.56 24.64 -19.78
CA THR A 263 18.67 25.07 -20.87
C THR A 263 17.34 25.63 -20.35
N ASP A 264 16.64 26.41 -21.17
CA ASP A 264 15.28 26.92 -20.88
C ASP A 264 14.26 25.81 -20.60
N ASN A 265 14.48 24.61 -21.15
CA ASN A 265 13.70 23.41 -20.86
C ASN A 265 14.35 22.63 -19.69
N PRO A 266 13.67 22.49 -18.53
CA PRO A 266 14.20 21.76 -17.39
C PRO A 266 14.47 20.27 -17.65
N LEU A 267 13.81 19.67 -18.64
CA LEU A 267 13.97 18.25 -18.93
C LEU A 267 15.26 17.95 -19.69
N ASP A 268 15.79 18.91 -20.46
CA ASP A 268 16.96 18.68 -21.29
C ASP A 268 18.24 18.63 -20.44
N TRP A 269 18.40 19.57 -19.49
CA TRP A 269 19.50 19.50 -18.53
C TRP A 269 19.41 18.25 -17.64
N GLN A 270 18.23 17.85 -17.18
CA GLN A 270 18.04 16.63 -16.38
C GLN A 270 18.44 15.38 -17.16
N ARG A 271 18.05 15.29 -18.44
CA ARG A 271 18.42 14.15 -19.30
C ARG A 271 19.92 14.07 -19.49
N GLU A 272 20.60 15.19 -19.72
CA GLU A 272 22.05 15.19 -19.90
C GLU A 272 22.77 14.87 -18.59
N TRP A 273 22.31 15.42 -17.47
CA TRP A 273 22.80 15.07 -16.14
C TRP A 273 22.72 13.56 -15.88
N VAL A 274 21.55 12.95 -16.11
CA VAL A 274 21.35 11.50 -15.91
C VAL A 274 22.21 10.67 -16.87
N ARG A 275 22.34 11.08 -18.13
CA ARG A 275 23.19 10.39 -19.12
C ARG A 275 24.65 10.40 -18.71
N ARG A 276 25.18 11.57 -18.35
CA ARG A 276 26.59 11.74 -17.95
C ARG A 276 26.87 11.04 -16.63
N TYR A 277 25.98 11.15 -15.65
CA TYR A 277 26.04 10.43 -14.39
C TYR A 277 26.18 8.92 -14.61
N ARG A 278 25.28 8.32 -15.41
CA ARG A 278 25.32 6.88 -15.72
C ARG A 278 26.58 6.47 -16.46
N ARG A 279 27.02 7.28 -17.44
CA ARG A 279 28.26 7.01 -18.20
C ARG A 279 29.48 7.00 -17.27
N LEU A 280 29.64 8.03 -16.44
CA LEU A 280 30.78 8.14 -15.52
C LEU A 280 30.78 7.02 -14.48
N LYS A 281 29.62 6.65 -13.92
CA LYS A 281 29.52 5.50 -13.02
C LYS A 281 30.02 4.22 -13.69
N ALA A 282 29.59 3.97 -14.93
CA ALA A 282 30.02 2.80 -15.69
C ALA A 282 31.53 2.83 -16.02
N GLU A 283 32.06 3.96 -16.48
CA GLU A 283 33.48 4.14 -16.83
C GLU A 283 34.40 3.97 -15.62
N LEU A 284 33.97 4.45 -14.45
CA LEU A 284 34.73 4.42 -13.21
C LEU A 284 34.48 3.16 -12.37
N GLY A 285 33.57 2.28 -12.81
CA GLY A 285 33.18 1.08 -12.06
C GLY A 285 32.57 1.40 -10.69
N ILE A 286 31.86 2.53 -10.57
CA ILE A 286 31.22 2.94 -9.32
C ILE A 286 29.95 2.11 -9.12
N PRO A 287 29.78 1.44 -7.97
CA PRO A 287 28.60 0.65 -7.67
C PRO A 287 27.28 1.43 -7.72
N ASP A 288 26.19 0.70 -7.94
CA ASP A 288 24.84 1.23 -7.73
C ASP A 288 24.49 1.32 -6.24
N HIS A 289 23.55 2.20 -5.92
CA HIS A 289 22.98 2.26 -4.59
C HIS A 289 22.00 1.10 -4.43
N CYS A 290 22.06 0.38 -3.32
CA CYS A 290 21.01 -0.58 -2.98
C CYS A 290 19.81 0.16 -2.35
N ASP A 291 18.63 -0.43 -2.47
CA ASP A 291 17.43 -0.02 -1.78
C ASP A 291 16.72 -1.24 -1.17
N ALA A 292 15.61 -1.00 -0.46
CA ALA A 292 14.87 -2.08 0.18
C ALA A 292 14.42 -3.19 -0.80
N GLU A 293 14.13 -2.86 -2.06
CA GLU A 293 13.79 -3.86 -3.08
C GLU A 293 15.00 -4.69 -3.50
N THR A 294 16.17 -4.04 -3.64
CA THR A 294 17.45 -4.72 -3.91
C THR A 294 17.78 -5.72 -2.80
N ILE A 295 17.60 -5.32 -1.53
CA ILE A 295 17.84 -6.19 -0.38
C ILE A 295 16.78 -7.30 -0.30
N ALA A 296 15.50 -7.00 -0.56
CA ALA A 296 14.44 -8.00 -0.60
C ALA A 296 14.64 -9.03 -1.71
N GLU A 297 15.15 -8.62 -2.88
CA GLU A 297 15.49 -9.55 -3.95
C GLU A 297 16.59 -10.54 -3.54
N ALA A 298 17.58 -10.07 -2.80
CA ALA A 298 18.71 -10.88 -2.38
C ALA A 298 18.38 -11.85 -1.24
N LEU A 299 17.49 -11.46 -0.31
CA LEU A 299 17.25 -12.18 0.94
C LEU A 299 15.88 -12.87 1.01
N SER A 300 14.87 -12.36 0.30
CA SER A 300 13.51 -12.87 0.36
C SER A 300 12.82 -12.84 -1.01
N VAL A 301 11.89 -11.91 -1.23
CA VAL A 301 11.16 -11.73 -2.49
C VAL A 301 11.03 -10.24 -2.80
N HIS A 302 11.41 -9.86 -4.02
CA HIS A 302 11.17 -8.53 -4.55
C HIS A 302 9.71 -8.41 -5.06
N PRO A 303 8.85 -7.57 -4.45
CA PRO A 303 7.42 -7.48 -4.82
C PRO A 303 7.20 -7.13 -6.30
N GLY A 304 7.96 -6.15 -6.81
CA GLY A 304 7.90 -5.71 -8.21
C GLY A 304 8.41 -6.70 -9.26
N LYS A 305 9.06 -7.82 -8.87
CA LYS A 305 9.57 -8.85 -9.79
C LYS A 305 8.76 -10.15 -9.77
N VAL A 306 7.70 -10.21 -8.98
CA VAL A 306 6.78 -11.35 -8.96
C VAL A 306 6.14 -11.51 -10.34
N GLY A 307 6.14 -12.73 -10.86
CA GLY A 307 5.64 -13.00 -12.20
C GLY A 307 5.39 -14.49 -12.47
N PRO A 308 5.20 -14.88 -13.75
CA PRO A 308 4.85 -16.26 -14.12
C PRO A 308 5.84 -17.35 -13.68
N HIS A 309 7.06 -16.97 -13.29
CA HIS A 309 8.10 -17.88 -12.82
C HIS A 309 8.20 -17.98 -11.29
N THR A 310 7.52 -17.10 -10.55
CA THR A 310 7.46 -17.14 -9.09
C THR A 310 6.61 -18.34 -8.67
N ARG A 311 7.15 -19.20 -7.79
CA ARG A 311 6.36 -20.30 -7.22
C ARG A 311 5.33 -19.71 -6.26
N VAL A 312 4.07 -20.10 -6.42
CA VAL A 312 2.96 -19.64 -5.58
C VAL A 312 2.30 -20.81 -4.87
N GLU A 313 2.07 -20.66 -3.57
CA GLU A 313 1.33 -21.60 -2.73
C GLU A 313 0.22 -20.89 -1.94
N GLY A 314 -1.00 -21.43 -1.99
CA GLY A 314 -2.16 -20.81 -1.36
C GLY A 314 -2.76 -19.67 -2.19
N HIS A 315 -3.36 -18.70 -1.52
CA HIS A 315 -3.97 -17.50 -2.12
C HIS A 315 -3.84 -16.30 -1.19
N GLY A 316 -3.91 -15.09 -1.74
CA GLY A 316 -3.86 -13.87 -0.95
C GLY A 316 -5.15 -13.62 -0.17
N VAL A 317 -5.04 -12.90 0.94
CA VAL A 317 -6.19 -12.47 1.75
C VAL A 317 -6.06 -11.01 2.15
N ILE A 318 -7.19 -10.31 2.22
CA ILE A 318 -7.29 -9.05 2.97
C ILE A 318 -7.85 -9.37 4.35
N ALA A 319 -7.20 -8.87 5.39
CA ALA A 319 -7.65 -9.07 6.76
C ALA A 319 -7.71 -7.75 7.54
N LEU A 320 -8.59 -7.69 8.52
CA LEU A 320 -8.76 -6.53 9.39
C LEU A 320 -7.76 -6.59 10.54
N THR A 321 -7.17 -5.44 10.85
CA THR A 321 -6.39 -5.21 12.06
C THR A 321 -7.30 -4.97 13.28
N GLY A 322 -6.70 -4.73 14.45
CA GLY A 322 -7.41 -4.22 15.63
C GLY A 322 -8.22 -2.95 15.36
N CYS A 323 -7.62 -1.95 14.71
CA CYS A 323 -8.31 -0.74 14.25
C CYS A 323 -9.46 -1.07 13.30
N GLY A 324 -9.22 -1.90 12.28
CA GLY A 324 -10.25 -2.27 11.30
C GLY A 324 -11.51 -2.82 11.96
N ARG A 325 -11.34 -3.72 12.93
CA ARG A 325 -12.44 -4.27 13.73
C ARG A 325 -13.11 -3.21 14.60
N ARG A 326 -12.33 -2.44 15.35
CA ARG A 326 -12.83 -1.47 16.34
C ARG A 326 -13.70 -0.39 15.71
N TYR A 327 -13.32 0.07 14.51
CA TYR A 327 -14.01 1.15 13.80
C TYR A 327 -14.95 0.63 12.69
N GLY A 328 -15.18 -0.69 12.60
CA GLY A 328 -16.15 -1.28 11.68
C GLY A 328 -15.80 -1.10 10.20
N HIS A 329 -14.51 -1.12 9.86
CA HIS A 329 -14.09 -0.99 8.45
C HIS A 329 -14.50 -2.22 7.63
N PRO A 330 -15.01 -2.03 6.40
CA PRO A 330 -15.19 -3.12 5.44
C PRO A 330 -13.84 -3.77 5.10
N ARG A 331 -13.85 -5.06 4.74
CA ARG A 331 -12.65 -5.83 4.40
C ARG A 331 -12.20 -5.52 2.98
N THR A 332 -13.13 -5.61 2.03
CA THR A 332 -12.82 -5.55 0.59
C THR A 332 -13.18 -4.21 -0.07
N LEU A 333 -13.02 -3.11 0.67
CA LEU A 333 -13.33 -1.78 0.15
C LEU A 333 -12.34 -1.36 -0.95
N LEU A 334 -12.91 -1.11 -2.13
CA LEU A 334 -12.30 -0.44 -3.27
C LEU A 334 -12.98 0.91 -3.45
N ARG A 335 -12.23 2.00 -3.32
CA ARG A 335 -12.66 3.36 -3.65
C ARG A 335 -12.32 3.68 -5.12
N GLY A 336 -13.02 4.63 -5.70
CA GLY A 336 -12.71 5.14 -7.06
C GLY A 336 -13.63 4.69 -8.19
N ILE A 337 -14.76 4.03 -7.91
CA ILE A 337 -15.83 3.90 -8.91
C ILE A 337 -16.71 5.16 -8.85
N THR A 338 -16.50 6.08 -9.78
CA THR A 338 -17.41 7.20 -10.03
C THR A 338 -18.68 6.69 -10.72
N TYR A 339 -19.86 7.01 -10.17
CA TYR A 339 -21.11 6.88 -10.91
C TYR A 339 -21.32 8.11 -11.77
N THR A 340 -21.25 7.96 -13.08
CA THR A 340 -21.78 8.95 -14.03
C THR A 340 -23.16 8.47 -14.48
N PRO A 341 -24.24 9.25 -14.29
CA PRO A 341 -25.56 8.85 -14.78
C PRO A 341 -25.51 8.62 -16.29
N ALA A 342 -26.34 7.69 -16.78
CA ALA A 342 -26.48 7.51 -18.22
C ALA A 342 -26.93 8.82 -18.86
N PRO A 343 -26.36 9.25 -20.00
CA PRO A 343 -26.89 10.39 -20.72
C PRO A 343 -28.38 10.14 -21.02
N GLU A 344 -29.21 11.17 -20.91
CA GLU A 344 -30.62 11.07 -21.29
C GLU A 344 -30.71 10.45 -22.68
N ARG A 345 -31.57 9.43 -22.84
CA ARG A 345 -31.85 8.90 -24.18
C ARG A 345 -32.35 10.09 -25.01
N PRO A 346 -31.77 10.36 -26.20
CA PRO A 346 -32.32 11.37 -27.08
C PRO A 346 -33.81 11.09 -27.23
N SER A 347 -34.61 12.13 -26.96
CA SER A 347 -36.03 12.07 -27.24
C SER A 347 -36.20 11.77 -28.73
N LEU A 348 -37.17 10.94 -29.11
CA LEU A 348 -37.56 10.76 -30.53
C LEU A 348 -37.99 12.08 -31.19
N LEU A 349 -38.07 13.18 -30.44
CA LEU A 349 -38.35 14.53 -30.92
C LEU A 349 -37.07 15.38 -31.19
N ASP A 350 -35.87 14.85 -30.94
CA ASP A 350 -34.60 15.55 -31.21
C ASP A 350 -34.01 15.29 -32.61
N GLU A 351 -34.74 14.58 -33.50
CA GLU A 351 -34.29 14.34 -34.89
C GLU A 351 -34.35 15.59 -35.80
N ASP A 352 -34.89 16.72 -35.33
CA ASP A 352 -35.10 17.93 -36.17
C ASP A 352 -34.06 19.04 -35.96
N ARG A 353 -32.81 18.70 -35.61
CA ARG A 353 -31.70 19.67 -35.60
C ARG A 353 -30.43 19.14 -36.29
N THR A 354 -30.51 19.01 -37.61
CA THR A 354 -29.34 19.12 -38.51
C THR A 354 -29.14 20.55 -38.96
#